data_AF-A0A9D5VV79-F1
#
_entry.id   AF-A0A9D5VV79-F1
#
_cell.length_a   1.000
_cell.length_b   1.000
_cell.length_c   1.000
_cell.angle_alpha   90.00
_cell.angle_beta   90.00
_cell.angle_gamma   90.00
#
_symmetry.space_group_name_H-M   'P 1'
#
loop_
_entity.id
_entity.type
_entity.pdbx_description
1 polymer ?
#
loop_
_entity_poly.entity_id
_entity_poly.type
_entity_poly.pdbx_seq_one_letter_code
_entity_poly.pdbx_strand_id
1 'polypeptide(L)'
;MKWAIYFLALLKNLDQKISEEICNNFELPVRQRDIFSKERIIANQILFWLEQNLPTQNSLLYSKLSIFKTELILYMMAQTKYEKVKKAISFYLTQLKNEKISITGKDLRAINIKEGPIYGKILNAVLDAKLNGLLSNREDELSFVKNYVS
;
A
#
# COMPACT_ATOMS: atom_id res chain seq x y z
N MET A 1 -15.06 6.19 -6.84
CA MET A 1 -16.48 6.61 -6.68
C MET A 1 -16.59 7.68 -5.60
N LYS A 2 -17.15 8.87 -5.88
CA LYS A 2 -17.18 9.99 -4.90
C LYS A 2 -18.02 9.67 -3.65
N TRP A 3 -19.19 9.04 -3.82
CA TRP A 3 -20.12 8.74 -2.73
C TRP A 3 -19.53 7.80 -1.66
N ALA A 4 -18.65 6.87 -2.07
CA ALA A 4 -18.09 5.85 -1.18
C ALA A 4 -17.28 6.45 -0.03
N ILE A 5 -16.58 7.57 -0.27
CA ILE A 5 -15.79 8.25 0.77
C ILE A 5 -16.71 8.88 1.82
N TYR A 6 -17.81 9.52 1.38
CA TYR A 6 -18.80 10.08 2.30
C TYR A 6 -19.48 8.98 3.11
N PHE A 7 -19.81 7.85 2.47
CA PHE A 7 -20.40 6.71 3.16
C PHE A 7 -19.44 6.11 4.20
N LEU A 8 -18.16 5.92 3.86
CA LEU A 8 -17.13 5.51 4.82
C LEU A 8 -17.03 6.48 6.00
N ALA A 9 -17.13 7.79 5.75
CA ALA A 9 -17.09 8.80 6.80
C ALA A 9 -18.33 8.76 7.72
N LEU A 10 -19.50 8.40 7.20
CA LEU A 10 -20.72 8.18 8.01
C LEU A 10 -20.58 6.95 8.91
N LEU A 11 -19.99 5.87 8.38
CA LEU A 11 -19.78 4.63 9.11
C LEU A 11 -18.60 4.65 10.09
N LYS A 12 -17.84 5.76 10.18
CA LYS A 12 -16.53 5.80 10.85
C LYS A 12 -16.52 5.28 12.29
N ASN A 13 -17.59 5.54 13.05
CA ASN A 13 -17.71 5.18 14.47
C ASN A 13 -18.54 3.90 14.69
N LEU A 14 -18.96 3.23 13.63
CA LEU A 14 -19.76 2.02 13.72
C LEU A 14 -18.85 0.79 13.77
N ASP A 15 -19.31 -0.25 14.47
CA ASP A 15 -18.62 -1.53 14.48
C ASP A 15 -18.84 -2.28 13.16
N GLN A 16 -18.17 -3.42 13.02
CA GLN A 16 -18.25 -4.23 11.81
C GLN A 16 -19.68 -4.76 11.58
N LYS A 17 -20.36 -5.23 12.63
CA LYS A 17 -21.68 -5.87 12.51
C LYS A 17 -22.74 -4.87 12.06
N ILE A 18 -22.81 -3.71 12.70
CA ILE A 18 -23.73 -2.64 12.34
C ILE A 18 -23.42 -2.14 10.92
N SER A 19 -22.14 -2.05 10.55
CA SER A 19 -21.76 -1.67 9.18
C SER A 19 -22.26 -2.69 8.15
N GLU A 20 -22.18 -3.99 8.45
CA GLU A 20 -22.69 -5.06 7.59
C GLU A 20 -24.22 -5.03 7.48
N GLU A 21 -24.93 -4.82 8.59
CA GLU A 21 -26.39 -4.66 8.62
C GLU A 21 -26.85 -3.47 7.78
N ILE A 22 -26.20 -2.31 7.92
CA ILE A 22 -26.49 -1.14 7.10
C ILE A 22 -26.24 -1.48 5.63
N CYS A 23 -25.09 -2.07 5.28
CA CYS A 23 -24.81 -2.40 3.90
C CYS A 23 -25.79 -3.42 3.30
N ASN A 24 -26.32 -4.33 4.11
CA ASN A 24 -27.36 -5.27 3.69
C ASN A 24 -28.70 -4.56 3.47
N ASN A 25 -29.10 -3.64 4.36
CA ASN A 25 -30.33 -2.86 4.22
C ASN A 25 -30.33 -1.95 2.98
N PHE A 26 -29.15 -1.48 2.58
CA PHE A 26 -28.95 -0.70 1.34
C PHE A 26 -28.72 -1.59 0.10
N GLU A 27 -28.84 -2.92 0.22
CA GLU A 27 -28.66 -3.91 -0.85
C GLU A 27 -27.32 -3.76 -1.61
N LEU A 28 -26.25 -3.41 -0.89
CA LEU A 28 -24.96 -3.15 -1.52
C LEU A 28 -24.31 -4.46 -2.04
N PRO A 29 -23.65 -4.41 -3.22
CA PRO A 29 -22.90 -5.55 -3.75
C PRO A 29 -21.88 -6.07 -2.73
N VAL A 30 -21.65 -7.40 -2.69
CA VAL A 30 -20.71 -8.06 -1.74
C VAL A 30 -19.36 -7.34 -1.67
N ARG A 31 -18.79 -7.01 -2.83
CA ARG A 31 -17.49 -6.31 -2.94
C ARG A 31 -17.48 -4.94 -2.29
N GLN A 32 -18.62 -4.26 -2.20
CA GLN A 32 -18.75 -2.98 -1.49
C GLN A 32 -18.95 -3.20 0.01
N ARG A 33 -19.68 -4.25 0.40
CA ARG A 33 -19.85 -4.62 1.82
C ARG A 33 -18.52 -4.84 2.51
N ASP A 34 -17.61 -5.61 1.90
CA ASP A 34 -16.28 -5.85 2.46
C ASP A 34 -15.47 -4.56 2.64
N ILE A 35 -15.59 -3.60 1.72
CA ILE A 35 -14.92 -2.28 1.82
C ILE A 35 -15.42 -1.51 3.04
N PHE A 36 -16.74 -1.48 3.24
CA PHE A 36 -17.38 -0.67 4.28
C PHE A 36 -17.36 -1.34 5.67
N SER A 37 -17.20 -2.67 5.73
CA SER A 37 -17.06 -3.43 6.97
C SER A 37 -15.59 -3.76 7.26
N LYS A 38 -15.06 -4.85 6.72
CA LYS A 38 -13.76 -5.42 7.08
C LYS A 38 -12.59 -4.53 6.69
N GLU A 39 -12.51 -4.10 5.44
CA GLU A 39 -11.36 -3.32 4.94
C GLU A 39 -11.27 -1.97 5.66
N ARG A 40 -12.41 -1.33 5.99
CA ARG A 40 -12.46 -0.08 6.76
C ARG A 40 -11.84 -0.24 8.15
N ILE A 41 -12.14 -1.32 8.86
CA ILE A 41 -11.57 -1.57 10.21
C ILE A 41 -10.05 -1.76 10.12
N ILE A 42 -9.57 -2.53 9.14
CA ILE A 42 -8.13 -2.72 8.91
C ILE A 42 -7.47 -1.38 8.54
N ALA A 43 -8.13 -0.56 7.70
CA ALA A 43 -7.65 0.77 7.34
C ALA A 43 -7.53 1.69 8.56
N ASN A 44 -8.50 1.66 9.48
CA ASN A 44 -8.44 2.40 10.74
C ASN A 44 -7.26 1.94 11.63
N GLN A 45 -7.01 0.63 11.72
CA GLN A 45 -5.87 0.08 12.48
C GLN A 45 -4.52 0.52 11.89
N ILE A 46 -4.38 0.46 10.56
CA ILE A 46 -3.17 0.92 9.88
C ILE A 46 -3.01 2.43 10.02
N LEU A 47 -4.10 3.20 9.96
CA LEU A 47 -4.04 4.64 10.18
C LEU A 47 -3.54 4.97 11.60
N PHE A 48 -4.08 4.30 12.62
CA PHE A 48 -3.62 4.46 14.00
C PHE A 48 -2.14 4.09 14.17
N TRP A 49 -1.69 3.04 13.47
CA TRP A 49 -0.28 2.68 13.43
C TRP A 49 0.58 3.78 12.79
N LEU A 50 0.16 4.36 11.65
CA LEU A 50 0.87 5.45 10.97
C LEU A 50 0.99 6.71 11.83
N GLU A 51 -0.07 7.06 12.57
CA GLU A 51 -0.07 8.22 13.48
C GLU A 51 1.05 8.12 14.53
N GLN A 52 1.29 6.91 15.04
CA GLN A 52 2.28 6.63 16.07
C GLN A 52 3.70 6.40 15.52
N ASN A 53 3.83 5.74 14.37
CA ASN A 53 5.11 5.21 13.90
C ASN A 53 5.77 6.04 12.78
N LEU A 54 5.17 7.15 12.34
CA LEU A 54 5.82 8.06 11.41
C LEU A 54 6.83 9.00 12.11
N PRO A 55 8.04 9.21 11.53
CA PRO A 55 8.45 8.79 10.18
C PRO A 55 8.88 7.31 10.08
N THR A 56 8.65 6.70 8.92
CA THR A 56 8.98 5.29 8.65
C THR A 56 9.57 5.12 7.24
N GLN A 57 10.10 3.94 6.93
CA GLN A 57 10.62 3.63 5.59
C GLN A 57 9.52 3.67 4.52
N ASN A 58 9.84 4.14 3.33
CA ASN A 58 8.90 4.24 2.21
C ASN A 58 8.42 2.85 1.76
N SER A 59 9.27 1.84 1.78
CA SER A 59 8.88 0.45 1.49
C SER A 59 7.84 -0.07 2.50
N LEU A 60 8.01 0.24 3.79
CA LEU A 60 7.05 -0.13 4.82
C LEU A 60 5.73 0.63 4.66
N LEU A 61 5.79 1.94 4.36
CA LEU A 61 4.62 2.73 4.04
C LEU A 61 3.87 2.17 2.82
N TYR A 62 4.60 1.83 1.76
CA TYR A 62 4.06 1.22 0.54
C TYR A 62 3.33 -0.08 0.86
N SER A 63 3.98 -1.03 1.55
CA SER A 63 3.36 -2.33 1.88
C SER A 63 2.10 -2.21 2.74
N LYS A 64 2.04 -1.22 3.65
CA LYS A 64 0.85 -0.95 4.48
C LYS A 64 -0.30 -0.36 3.66
N LEU A 65 -0.02 0.44 2.64
CA LEU A 65 -1.03 1.16 1.86
C LEU A 65 -1.42 0.44 0.56
N SER A 66 -0.55 -0.38 -0.01
CA SER A 66 -0.75 -1.06 -1.31
C SER A 66 -1.88 -2.09 -1.31
N ILE A 67 -2.26 -2.57 -0.12
CA ILE A 67 -3.37 -3.51 0.05
C ILE A 67 -4.74 -2.85 -0.14
N PHE A 68 -4.81 -1.52 -0.09
CA PHE A 68 -6.07 -0.78 -0.13
C PHE A 68 -6.34 -0.15 -1.50
N LYS A 69 -7.64 -0.05 -1.81
CA LYS A 69 -8.11 0.78 -2.92
C LYS A 69 -7.93 2.26 -2.61
N THR A 70 -7.81 3.08 -3.66
CA THR A 70 -7.64 4.53 -3.54
C THR A 70 -8.71 5.18 -2.67
N GLU A 71 -9.97 4.74 -2.74
CA GLU A 71 -11.05 5.26 -1.90
C GLU A 71 -10.79 5.13 -0.40
N LEU A 72 -10.26 3.99 0.05
CA LEU A 72 -9.94 3.76 1.46
C LEU A 72 -8.74 4.60 1.90
N ILE A 73 -7.75 4.76 1.04
CA ILE A 73 -6.57 5.59 1.33
C ILE A 73 -6.97 7.06 1.45
N LEU A 74 -7.86 7.55 0.58
CA LEU A 74 -8.42 8.90 0.68
C LEU A 74 -9.28 9.07 1.93
N TYR A 75 -10.06 8.05 2.31
CA TYR A 75 -10.78 8.04 3.58
C TYR A 75 -9.81 8.15 4.77
N MET A 76 -8.72 7.36 4.81
CA MET A 76 -7.69 7.44 5.85
C MET A 76 -7.10 8.85 5.96
N MET A 77 -6.78 9.46 4.81
CA MET A 77 -6.26 10.83 4.74
C MET A 77 -7.27 11.87 5.27
N ALA A 78 -8.57 11.64 5.07
CA ALA A 78 -9.64 12.50 5.57
C ALA A 78 -9.90 12.33 7.07
N GLN A 79 -9.65 11.15 7.64
CA GLN A 79 -9.86 10.89 9.08
C GLN A 79 -8.78 11.47 9.97
N THR A 80 -7.51 11.43 9.54
CA THR A 80 -6.40 11.86 10.39
C THR A 80 -6.30 13.38 10.51
N LYS A 81 -5.98 13.85 11.72
CA LYS A 81 -5.66 15.26 11.98
C LYS A 81 -4.16 15.55 11.87
N TYR A 82 -3.32 14.53 11.80
CA TYR A 82 -1.87 14.68 11.82
C TYR A 82 -1.34 15.01 10.43
N GLU A 83 -0.77 16.20 10.29
CA GLU A 83 -0.24 16.67 9.00
C GLU A 83 0.88 15.77 8.46
N LYS A 84 1.70 15.19 9.34
CA LYS A 84 2.73 14.21 8.96
C LYS A 84 2.15 12.98 8.26
N VAL A 85 0.98 12.50 8.69
CA VAL A 85 0.31 11.34 8.11
C VAL A 85 -0.33 11.71 6.78
N LYS A 86 -0.97 12.87 6.68
CA LYS A 86 -1.52 13.38 5.40
C LYS A 86 -0.43 13.50 4.34
N LYS A 87 0.73 14.07 4.70
CA LYS A 87 1.89 14.16 3.81
C LYS A 87 2.40 12.79 3.38
N ALA A 88 2.52 11.82 4.30
CA ALA A 88 2.93 10.46 3.96
C ALA A 88 1.95 9.77 3.00
N ILE A 89 0.64 9.86 3.26
CA ILE A 89 -0.39 9.30 2.37
C ILE A 89 -0.39 9.99 1.00
N SER A 90 -0.26 11.32 0.98
CA SER A 90 -0.16 12.09 -0.27
C SER A 90 1.07 11.70 -1.08
N PHE A 91 2.22 11.54 -0.43
CA PHE A 91 3.46 11.08 -1.05
C PHE A 91 3.30 9.66 -1.63
N TYR A 92 2.66 8.75 -0.90
CA TYR A 92 2.34 7.43 -1.43
C TYR A 92 1.46 7.52 -2.69
N LEU A 93 0.37 8.29 -2.66
CA LEU A 93 -0.58 8.39 -3.77
C LEU A 93 0.02 9.04 -5.02
N THR A 94 0.95 9.97 -4.86
CA THR A 94 1.53 10.76 -5.95
C THR A 94 2.83 10.17 -6.50
N GLN A 95 3.63 9.52 -5.65
CA GLN A 95 4.95 8.99 -6.01
C GLN A 95 5.00 7.47 -5.84
N LEU A 96 5.02 6.97 -4.59
CA LEU A 96 5.37 5.57 -4.31
C LEU A 96 4.46 4.55 -5.00
N LYS A 97 3.17 4.83 -5.15
CA LYS A 97 2.21 3.92 -5.79
C LYS A 97 2.55 3.63 -7.26
N ASN A 98 3.22 4.58 -7.94
CA ASN A 98 3.57 4.48 -9.35
C ASN A 98 5.01 4.00 -9.56
N GLU A 99 5.79 3.85 -8.49
CA GLU A 99 7.16 3.35 -8.57
C GLU A 99 7.21 1.91 -9.07
N LYS A 100 8.11 1.66 -10.01
CA LYS A 100 8.32 0.34 -10.61
C LYS A 100 9.80 0.13 -10.85
N ILE A 101 10.26 -1.09 -10.57
CA ILE A 101 11.59 -1.52 -10.99
C ILE A 101 11.62 -1.72 -12.51
N SER A 102 12.77 -1.44 -13.12
CA SER A 102 12.99 -1.64 -14.55
C SER A 102 13.46 -3.07 -14.87
N ILE A 103 14.14 -3.72 -13.93
CA ILE A 103 14.63 -5.08 -14.10
C ILE A 103 13.49 -6.11 -14.04
N THR A 104 13.70 -7.22 -14.74
CA THR A 104 12.75 -8.32 -14.87
C THR A 104 13.41 -9.66 -14.53
N GLY A 105 12.61 -10.73 -14.43
CA GLY A 105 13.17 -12.08 -14.27
C GLY A 105 14.12 -12.50 -15.42
N LYS A 106 13.96 -11.94 -16.62
CA LYS A 106 14.90 -12.19 -17.73
C LYS A 106 16.29 -11.66 -17.43
N ASP A 107 16.37 -10.52 -16.75
CA ASP A 107 17.63 -9.91 -16.34
C ASP A 107 18.33 -10.75 -15.27
N LEU A 108 17.55 -11.29 -14.32
CA LEU A 108 18.06 -12.23 -13.30
C LEU A 108 18.64 -13.50 -13.94
N ARG A 109 17.97 -14.03 -14.96
CA ARG A 109 18.45 -15.18 -15.74
C ARG A 109 19.77 -14.86 -16.45
N ALA A 110 19.88 -13.67 -17.04
CA ALA A 110 21.08 -13.24 -17.78
C ALA A 110 22.32 -13.12 -16.88
N ILE A 111 22.14 -12.88 -15.58
CA ILE A 111 23.22 -12.86 -14.59
C ILE A 111 23.37 -14.20 -13.83
N ASN A 112 22.92 -15.30 -14.43
CA ASN A 112 23.06 -16.69 -13.95
C ASN A 112 22.35 -17.01 -12.62
N ILE A 113 21.31 -16.27 -12.25
CA ILE A 113 20.49 -16.62 -11.07
C ILE A 113 19.49 -17.72 -11.45
N LYS A 114 19.51 -18.83 -10.72
CA LYS A 114 18.57 -19.94 -10.92
C LYS A 114 17.12 -19.51 -10.70
N GLU A 115 16.26 -19.91 -11.63
CA GLU A 115 14.83 -19.62 -11.58
C GLU A 115 14.14 -20.27 -10.39
N GLY A 116 13.11 -19.59 -9.87
CA GLY A 116 12.27 -20.10 -8.79
C GLY A 116 11.75 -18.98 -7.88
N PRO A 117 11.23 -19.34 -6.68
CA PRO A 117 10.68 -18.38 -5.72
C PRO A 117 11.65 -17.26 -5.30
N ILE A 118 12.96 -17.49 -5.47
CA ILE A 118 14.01 -16.51 -5.20
C ILE A 118 13.89 -15.26 -6.09
N TYR A 119 13.37 -15.39 -7.32
CA TYR A 119 13.18 -14.23 -8.21
C TYR A 119 12.23 -13.22 -7.59
N GLY A 120 11.10 -13.67 -7.05
CA GLY A 120 10.15 -12.79 -6.37
C GLY A 120 10.79 -12.07 -5.18
N LYS A 121 11.61 -12.77 -4.39
CA LYS A 121 12.33 -12.18 -3.25
C LYS A 121 13.30 -11.08 -3.70
N ILE A 122 14.08 -11.34 -4.74
CA ILE A 122 15.06 -10.38 -5.28
C ILE A 122 14.35 -9.16 -5.87
N LEU A 123 13.33 -9.36 -6.71
CA LEU A 123 12.58 -8.26 -7.32
C LEU A 123 11.87 -7.40 -6.26
N ASN A 124 11.32 -8.02 -5.21
CA ASN A 124 10.76 -7.28 -4.08
C ASN A 124 11.82 -6.50 -3.31
N ALA A 125 13.00 -7.07 -3.06
CA ALA A 125 14.09 -6.37 -2.38
C ALA A 125 14.59 -5.15 -3.19
N VAL A 126 14.64 -5.28 -4.52
CA VAL A 126 15.00 -4.18 -5.43
C VAL A 126 13.91 -3.11 -5.40
N LEU A 127 12.62 -3.50 -5.42
CA LEU A 127 11.51 -2.56 -5.29
C LEU A 127 11.56 -1.82 -3.95
N ASP A 128 11.84 -2.51 -2.85
CA ASP A 128 11.97 -1.90 -1.53
C ASP A 128 13.13 -0.90 -1.47
N ALA A 129 14.30 -1.26 -2.03
CA ALA A 129 15.44 -0.37 -2.12
C ALA A 129 15.14 0.87 -2.97
N LYS A 130 14.43 0.69 -4.09
CA LYS A 130 14.00 1.78 -4.97
C LYS A 130 13.00 2.71 -4.29
N LEU A 131 11.97 2.16 -3.64
CA LEU A 131 10.99 2.93 -2.86
C LEU A 131 11.66 3.78 -1.77
N ASN A 132 12.73 3.26 -1.16
CA ASN A 132 13.53 3.96 -0.17
C ASN A 132 14.54 4.97 -0.77
N GLY A 133 14.54 5.17 -2.09
CA GLY A 133 15.41 6.14 -2.77
C GLY A 133 16.86 5.69 -2.92
N LEU A 134 17.16 4.41 -2.70
CA LEU A 134 18.53 3.88 -2.80
C LEU A 134 18.95 3.59 -4.25
N LEU A 135 17.98 3.44 -5.15
CA LEU A 135 18.19 3.07 -6.55
C LEU A 135 17.48 4.09 -7.44
N SER A 136 18.19 4.67 -8.41
CA SER A 136 17.64 5.70 -9.29
C SER A 136 17.43 5.19 -10.71
N ASN A 137 18.29 4.29 -11.18
CA ASN A 137 18.29 3.83 -12.57
C ASN A 137 18.44 2.30 -12.67
N ARG A 138 18.36 1.79 -13.91
CA ARG A 138 18.47 0.35 -14.20
C ARG A 138 19.82 -0.25 -13.81
N GLU A 139 20.90 0.49 -13.95
CA GLU A 139 22.25 0.03 -13.61
C GLU A 139 22.43 -0.13 -12.10
N ASP A 140 21.84 0.78 -11.31
CA ASP A 140 21.77 0.67 -9.85
C ASP A 140 20.99 -0.59 -9.44
N GLU A 141 19.83 -0.83 -10.07
CA GLU A 141 19.01 -2.02 -9.81
C GLU A 141 19.77 -3.31 -10.09
N LEU A 142 20.49 -3.41 -11.21
CA LEU A 142 21.31 -4.59 -11.54
C LEU A 142 22.49 -4.77 -10.58
N SER A 143 23.14 -3.67 -10.20
CA SER A 143 24.27 -3.68 -9.25
C SER A 143 23.81 -4.14 -7.87
N PHE A 144 22.64 -3.66 -7.42
CA PHE A 144 22.02 -4.10 -6.18
C PHE A 144 21.76 -5.61 -6.18
N VAL A 145 21.23 -6.16 -7.27
CA VAL A 145 20.98 -7.60 -7.38
C VAL A 145 22.26 -8.42 -7.24
N LYS A 146 23.35 -8.01 -7.91
CA LYS A 146 24.64 -8.71 -7.83
C LYS A 146 25.16 -8.75 -6.39
N ASN A 147 25.05 -7.64 -5.66
CA ASN A 147 25.46 -7.55 -4.27
C ASN A 147 24.55 -8.34 -3.32
N TYR A 148 23.25 -8.43 -3.64
CA TYR A 148 22.26 -9.13 -2.82
C TYR A 148 22.38 -10.67 -2.88
N VAL A 149 22.94 -11.20 -3.98
CA VAL A 149 23.07 -12.65 -4.23
C VAL A 149 24.50 -13.17 -3.98
N SER A 150 25.48 -12.26 -3.82
CA SER A 150 26.86 -12.60 -3.42
C SER A 150 26.92 -13.07 -1.97
#